data_AF-A0A4U6XV96-F1
#
_entry.id   AF-A0A4U6XV96-F1
#
_cell.length_a   1.000
_cell.length_b   1.000
_cell.length_c   1.000
_cell.angle_alpha   90.00
_cell.angle_beta   90.00
_cell.angle_gamma   90.00
#
_symmetry.space_group_name_H-M   'P 1'
#
loop_
_entity.id
_entity.type
_entity.pdbx_description
1 polymer ?
#
loop_
_entity_poly.entity_id
_entity_poly.type
_entity_poly.pdbx_seq_one_letter_code
_entity_poly.pdbx_strand_id
1 'polypeptide(L)'
;MALLLTPKYRYPLEARAPQACGSCKKMKRKCDKALPACGLCARMDRRCDYAESPPPEPHPAPTAHDFAALQLKLLDLESRLI
;
A
#
# COMPACT_ATOMS: atom_id res chain seq x y z
N MET A 1 -12.76 3.18 26.99
CA MET A 1 -13.07 3.47 25.57
C MET A 1 -11.89 4.19 24.93
N ALA A 2 -10.98 3.44 24.31
CA ALA A 2 -10.13 3.88 23.20
C ALA A 2 -9.32 2.66 22.74
N LEU A 3 -10.00 1.67 22.13
CA LEU A 3 -9.31 0.67 21.33
C LEU A 3 -8.86 1.38 20.05
N LEU A 4 -7.71 2.04 20.11
CA LEU A 4 -6.97 2.45 18.92
C LEU A 4 -6.49 1.16 18.25
N LEU A 5 -7.36 0.58 17.44
CA LEU A 5 -6.96 -0.34 16.37
C LEU A 5 -6.05 0.46 15.45
N THR A 6 -4.76 0.55 15.78
CA THR A 6 -3.75 0.93 14.79
C THR A 6 -3.90 -0.09 13.67
N PRO A 7 -4.36 0.31 12.47
CA PRO A 7 -4.46 -0.62 11.37
C PRO A 7 -3.07 -1.24 11.19
N LYS A 8 -3.00 -2.55 10.95
CA LYS A 8 -1.76 -3.26 10.59
C LYS A 8 -1.10 -2.73 9.29
N TYR A 9 -1.47 -1.55 8.80
CA TYR A 9 -0.68 -0.76 7.85
C TYR A 9 0.38 0.01 8.62
N ARG A 10 1.40 -0.75 9.03
CA ARG A 10 2.68 -0.25 9.49
C ARG A 10 3.27 0.62 8.36
N TYR A 11 3.03 1.93 8.37
CA TYR A 11 3.83 2.85 7.56
C TYR A 11 5.28 2.72 8.04
N PRO A 12 6.21 2.23 7.20
CA PRO A 12 7.62 2.19 7.57
C PRO A 12 8.11 3.63 7.74
N LEU A 13 8.83 3.89 8.83
CA LEU A 13 9.28 5.22 9.23
C LEU A 13 10.15 5.94 8.18
N GLU A 14 10.73 5.25 7.20
CA GLU A 14 11.23 5.86 5.96
C GLU A 14 11.01 4.90 4.78
N ALA A 15 9.76 4.72 4.38
CA ALA A 15 9.43 3.91 3.22
C ALA A 15 9.97 4.55 1.93
N ARG A 16 10.99 3.93 1.34
CA ARG A 16 11.44 4.26 -0.01
C ARG A 16 10.77 3.34 -1.02
N ALA A 17 10.35 3.91 -2.15
CA ALA A 17 9.90 3.13 -3.28
C ALA A 17 11.04 2.22 -3.79
N PRO A 18 10.73 1.02 -4.33
CA PRO A 18 11.75 0.13 -4.88
C PRO A 18 12.48 0.76 -6.09
N GLN A 19 11.77 1.61 -6.83
CA GLN A 19 12.25 2.19 -8.08
C GLN A 19 12.02 3.71 -8.13
N ALA A 20 12.66 4.35 -9.12
CA ALA A 20 12.40 5.75 -9.41
C ALA A 20 10.94 5.94 -9.85
N CYS A 21 10.32 7.07 -9.48
CA CYS A 21 8.98 7.39 -9.95
C CYS A 21 8.95 7.59 -11.48
N GLY A 22 7.79 7.39 -12.10
CA GLY A 22 7.58 7.49 -13.54
C GLY A 22 8.00 8.85 -14.11
N SER A 23 7.75 9.94 -13.40
CA SER A 23 8.15 11.29 -13.82
C SER A 23 9.67 11.46 -13.88
N CYS A 24 10.40 10.95 -12.88
CA CYS A 24 11.87 11.01 -12.87
C CYS A 24 12.49 10.04 -13.87
N LYS A 25 11.90 8.85 -14.07
CA LYS A 25 12.31 7.91 -15.14
C LYS A 25 12.23 8.58 -16.52
N LYS A 26 11.07 9.18 -16.86
CA LYS A 26 10.84 9.87 -18.15
C LYS A 26 11.82 11.02 -18.37
N MET A 27 12.08 11.81 -17.33
CA MET A 27 12.99 12.97 -17.41
C MET A 27 14.47 12.62 -17.22
N LYS A 28 14.82 11.35 -16.98
CA LYS A 28 16.19 10.88 -16.69
C LYS A 28 16.86 11.66 -15.55
N ARG A 29 16.10 12.00 -14.51
CA ARG A 29 16.58 12.74 -13.32
C ARG A 29 16.79 11.83 -12.11
N LYS A 30 17.68 12.20 -11.18
CA LYS A 30 17.87 11.50 -9.90
C LYS A 30 16.59 11.55 -9.06
N CYS A 31 16.08 10.37 -8.69
CA CYS A 31 14.94 10.19 -7.79
C CYS A 31 15.44 9.71 -6.42
N ASP A 32 15.09 10.41 -5.35
CA ASP A 32 15.37 10.05 -3.95
C ASP A 32 14.46 8.93 -3.42
N LYS A 33 13.43 8.56 -4.21
CA LYS A 33 12.49 7.46 -3.97
C LYS A 33 11.67 7.61 -2.68
N ALA A 34 11.56 8.80 -2.10
CA ALA A 34 10.70 9.04 -0.93
C ALA A 34 9.23 8.79 -1.27
N LEU A 35 8.49 8.19 -0.33
CA LEU A 35 7.03 8.09 -0.38
C LEU A 35 6.40 9.14 0.54
N PRO A 36 5.22 9.71 0.20
CA PRO A 36 4.38 9.39 -0.96
C PRO A 36 4.85 10.03 -2.28
N ALA A 37 5.76 10.99 -2.24
CA ALA A 37 6.32 11.64 -3.41
C ALA A 37 7.82 11.90 -3.25
N CYS A 38 8.59 11.72 -4.32
CA CYS A 38 10.02 12.04 -4.30
C CYS A 38 10.25 13.56 -4.14
N GLY A 39 11.30 13.97 -3.45
CA GLY A 39 11.60 15.37 -3.18
C GLY A 39 11.80 16.23 -4.44
N LEU A 40 12.19 15.64 -5.56
CA LEU A 40 12.27 16.36 -6.83
C LEU A 40 10.88 16.67 -7.42
N CYS A 41 9.92 15.74 -7.30
CA CYS A 41 8.55 15.97 -7.78
C CYS A 41 7.82 16.94 -6.85
N ALA A 42 7.99 16.78 -5.53
CA ALA A 42 7.38 17.66 -4.54
C ALA A 42 7.82 19.13 -4.73
N ARG A 43 9.13 19.40 -4.90
CA ARG A 43 9.64 20.76 -5.10
C ARG A 43 9.21 21.40 -6.42
N MET A 44 8.90 20.60 -7.43
CA MET A 44 8.49 21.10 -8.76
C MET A 44 6.98 21.11 -8.93
N ASP A 45 6.22 20.78 -7.88
CA ASP A 45 4.77 20.68 -7.88
C ASP A 45 4.20 19.91 -9.08
N ARG A 46 4.81 18.74 -9.35
CA ARG A 46 4.39 17.85 -10.45
C ARG A 46 3.92 16.52 -9.90
N ARG A 47 3.02 15.86 -10.64
CA ARG A 47 2.56 14.51 -10.33
C ARG A 47 3.75 13.56 -10.14
N CYS A 48 3.85 12.97 -8.95
CA CYS A 48 4.78 11.90 -8.64
C CYS A 48 4.03 10.58 -8.67
N ASP A 49 4.37 9.72 -9.61
CA ASP A 49 3.65 8.47 -9.82
C ASP A 49 4.59 7.28 -9.72
N TYR A 50 4.27 6.33 -8.85
CA TYR A 50 4.98 5.07 -8.64
C TYR A 50 4.21 3.86 -9.18
N ALA A 51 3.17 4.05 -10.01
CA ALA A 51 2.27 3.03 -10.56
C ALA A 51 2.93 1.97 -11.45
N GLU A 52 4.26 1.88 -11.41
CA GLU A 52 5.03 0.83 -12.04
C GLU A 52 5.78 -0.01 -11.02
N SER A 53 5.27 -0.19 -9.80
CA SER A 53 5.45 -1.50 -9.18
C SER A 53 4.92 -2.55 -10.17
N PRO A 54 5.56 -3.72 -10.32
CA PRO A 54 4.94 -4.81 -11.08
C PRO A 54 3.48 -4.92 -10.63
N PRO A 55 2.54 -5.28 -11.52
CA PRO A 55 1.19 -5.63 -11.09
C PRO A 55 1.35 -6.46 -9.82
N PRO A 56 0.60 -6.18 -8.73
CA PRO A 56 0.59 -7.11 -7.61
C PRO A 56 0.48 -8.50 -8.24
N GLU A 57 1.52 -9.34 -8.03
CA GLU A 57 1.58 -10.76 -8.46
C GLU A 57 0.15 -11.25 -8.53
N PRO A 58 -0.38 -11.76 -9.67
CA PRO A 58 -1.81 -11.88 -9.93
C PRO A 58 -2.51 -12.38 -8.67
N HIS A 59 -2.94 -11.43 -7.86
CA HIS A 59 -3.62 -11.72 -6.62
C HIS A 59 -5.02 -11.78 -7.15
N PRO A 60 -5.55 -13.00 -7.43
CA PRO A 60 -6.90 -13.10 -7.92
C PRO A 60 -7.74 -12.25 -6.99
N ALA A 61 -8.59 -11.40 -7.57
CA ALA A 61 -9.53 -10.64 -6.77
C ALA A 61 -10.21 -11.65 -5.82
N PRO A 62 -10.30 -11.33 -4.52
CA PRO A 62 -10.87 -12.27 -3.56
C PRO A 62 -12.22 -12.74 -4.08
N THR A 63 -12.37 -14.04 -4.17
CA THR A 63 -13.55 -14.69 -4.71
C THR A 63 -14.65 -14.70 -3.66
N ALA A 64 -15.89 -14.96 -4.08
CA ALA A 64 -17.00 -15.18 -3.15
C ALA A 64 -16.69 -16.28 -2.12
N HIS A 65 -15.89 -17.30 -2.51
CA HIS A 65 -15.46 -18.36 -1.60
C HIS A 65 -14.52 -17.82 -0.50
N ASP A 66 -13.58 -16.95 -0.86
CA ASP A 66 -12.67 -16.33 0.10
C ASP A 66 -13.45 -15.49 1.13
N PHE A 67 -14.44 -14.73 0.67
CA PHE A 67 -15.32 -13.95 1.55
C PHE A 67 -16.16 -14.86 2.47
N ALA A 68 -16.75 -15.93 1.95
CA ALA A 68 -17.51 -16.89 2.76
C ALA A 68 -16.63 -17.56 3.83
N ALA A 69 -15.41 -17.94 3.48
CA ALA A 69 -14.45 -18.51 4.42
C ALA A 69 -14.09 -17.52 5.54
N LEU A 70 -13.96 -16.23 5.22
CA LEU A 70 -13.76 -15.18 6.23
C LEU A 70 -14.98 -15.00 7.13
N GLN A 71 -16.19 -15.01 6.58
CA GLN A 71 -17.43 -14.89 7.34
C GLN A 71 -17.58 -16.03 8.36
N LEU A 72 -17.28 -17.27 7.96
CA LEU A 72 -17.30 -18.42 8.87
C LEU A 72 -16.28 -18.28 10.01
N LYS A 73 -15.08 -17.78 9.70
CA LYS A 73 -14.07 -17.50 10.73
C LYS A 73 -14.52 -16.44 11.72
N LEU A 74 -15.19 -15.39 11.25
CA LEU A 74 -15.72 -14.34 12.14
C LEU A 74 -16.77 -14.91 13.10
N LEU A 75 -17.70 -15.74 12.62
CA LEU A 75 -18.72 -16.37 13.47
C LEU A 75 -18.11 -17.26 14.57
N ASP A 76 -17.10 -18.08 14.23
CA ASP A 76 -16.37 -18.90 15.21
C ASP A 76 -15.69 -18.01 16.26
N LEU A 77 -15.01 -16.94 15.84
CA LEU A 77 -14.37 -16.01 16.77
C LEU A 77 -15.38 -15.30 17.67
N GLU A 78 -16.51 -14.86 17.12
CA GLU A 78 -17.60 -14.22 17.88
C GLU A 78 -18.14 -15.16 18.96
N SER A 79 -18.37 -16.44 18.63
CA SER A 79 -18.86 -17.44 19.59
C SER A 79 -17.91 -17.77 20.74
N ARG A 80 -16.62 -17.45 20.61
CA ARG A 80 -15.60 -17.68 21.66
C ARG A 80 -15.45 -16.47 22.58
N LEU A 81 -15.79 -15.29 22.08
CA LEU A 81 -15.62 -14.02 22.79
C LEU A 81 -16.88 -13.57 23.53
N ILE A 82 -18.03 -14.14 23.17
CA ILE A 82 -19.35 -13.93 23.80
C ILE A 82 -19.67 -15.16 24.64
#